data_AF-A0A4P6I4I4-F1
#
_entry.id   AF-A0A4P6I4I4-F1
#
_cell.length_a   1.000
_cell.length_b   1.000
_cell.length_c   1.000
_cell.angle_alpha   90.00
_cell.angle_beta   90.00
_cell.angle_gamma   90.00
#
_symmetry.space_group_name_H-M   'P 1'
#
loop_
_entity.id
_entity.type
_entity.pdbx_description
1 polymer ?
#
loop_
_entity_poly.entity_id
_entity_poly.type
_entity_poly.pdbx_seq_one_letter_code
_entity_poly.pdbx_strand_id
1 'polypeptide(L)'
;MRVCSRVFAVLLGSLLLAACLAVVPAPARAEEHTPPSTAVTLDEAVLVAMLDDLIKYYEDARPAESQIIALLPVHEKSKDSPEYKKLRFLFDTYQKATTSLNNLVDMLYIYLKLGNSKESDINAYVVNRTKNIVTFLNNMVYLLTTRNQEYDVPASSDVQKLYETYLVRLTTLLYELNKAMPQFAR
;
A
#
# COMPACT_ATOMS: atom_id res chain seq x y z
N MET A 1 27.39 77.28 -34.16
CA MET A 1 26.93 76.09 -34.92
C MET A 1 27.77 74.88 -34.54
N ARG A 2 27.24 73.97 -33.72
CA ARG A 2 27.66 72.56 -33.64
C ARG A 2 26.45 71.73 -33.25
N VAL A 3 25.79 71.16 -34.25
CA VAL A 3 24.82 70.08 -34.11
C VAL A 3 25.65 68.80 -34.05
N CYS A 4 25.90 68.28 -32.84
CA CYS A 4 26.56 66.97 -32.66
C CYS A 4 26.27 66.47 -31.23
N SER A 5 25.11 65.83 -31.01
CA SER A 5 24.87 64.91 -29.87
C SER A 5 23.46 64.32 -29.88
N ARG A 6 23.03 63.73 -31.01
CA ARG A 6 21.80 62.90 -31.02
C ARG A 6 21.92 61.55 -31.74
N VAL A 7 23.07 61.26 -32.37
CA VAL A 7 23.25 60.01 -33.13
C VAL A 7 23.88 58.89 -32.30
N PHE A 8 24.60 59.21 -31.20
CA PHE A 8 25.29 58.19 -30.39
C PHE A 8 24.41 57.44 -29.38
N ALA A 9 23.28 58.01 -28.95
CA ALA A 9 22.44 57.40 -27.90
C ALA A 9 21.44 56.35 -28.44
N VAL A 10 21.09 56.41 -29.74
CA VAL A 10 20.10 55.50 -30.34
C VAL A 10 20.75 54.18 -30.80
N LEU A 11 22.04 54.21 -31.15
CA LEU A 11 22.74 53.04 -31.70
C LEU A 11 23.20 52.02 -30.64
N LEU A 12 23.43 52.40 -29.38
CA LEU A 12 23.75 51.41 -28.33
C LEU A 12 22.51 50.76 -27.71
N GLY A 13 21.35 51.44 -27.70
CA GLY A 13 20.08 50.86 -27.26
C GLY A 13 19.59 49.71 -28.15
N SER A 14 20.07 49.64 -29.40
CA SER A 14 19.74 48.60 -30.37
C SER A 14 20.65 47.37 -30.30
N LEU A 15 21.83 47.49 -29.68
CA LEU A 15 22.81 46.38 -29.57
C LEU A 15 22.56 45.49 -28.34
N LEU A 16 21.95 46.02 -27.28
CA LEU A 16 21.56 45.23 -26.10
C LEU A 16 20.27 44.42 -26.31
N LEU A 17 19.37 44.85 -27.21
CA LEU A 17 18.18 44.08 -27.54
C LEU A 17 18.46 42.87 -28.45
N ALA A 18 19.50 42.93 -29.29
CA ALA A 18 19.89 41.80 -30.13
C ALA A 18 20.62 40.70 -29.33
N ALA A 19 21.30 41.04 -28.23
CA ALA A 19 21.97 40.05 -27.38
C ALA A 19 21.00 39.29 -26.46
N CYS A 20 19.83 39.86 -26.12
CA CYS A 20 18.80 39.17 -25.33
C CYS A 20 17.85 38.29 -26.16
N LEU A 21 17.84 38.43 -27.50
CA LEU A 21 17.00 37.62 -28.39
C LEU A 21 17.72 36.41 -29.01
N ALA A 22 19.02 36.23 -28.74
CA ALA A 22 19.83 35.12 -29.24
C ALA A 22 19.92 33.92 -28.28
N VAL A 23 19.19 33.94 -27.16
CA VAL A 23 18.95 32.76 -26.34
C VAL A 23 17.51 32.33 -26.56
N VAL A 24 17.23 31.89 -27.79
CA VAL A 24 16.14 30.95 -28.00
C VAL A 24 16.56 29.71 -27.23
N PRO A 25 15.82 29.27 -26.20
CA PRO A 25 16.03 27.93 -25.71
C PRO A 25 15.79 27.06 -26.94
N ALA A 26 16.82 26.31 -27.37
CA ALA A 26 16.55 25.13 -28.19
C ALA A 26 15.35 24.46 -27.52
N PRO A 27 14.29 24.06 -28.26
CA PRO A 27 13.24 23.28 -27.64
C PRO A 27 14.01 22.18 -26.94
N ALA A 28 13.94 22.18 -25.60
CA ALA A 28 14.40 21.07 -24.82
C ALA A 28 13.59 19.96 -25.44
N ARG A 29 14.23 19.19 -26.33
CA ARG A 29 13.71 17.94 -26.82
C ARG A 29 13.42 17.28 -25.52
N ALA A 30 12.13 17.20 -25.16
CA ALA A 30 11.72 16.50 -23.98
C ALA A 30 12.46 15.19 -24.16
N GLU A 31 13.47 14.95 -23.33
CA GLU A 31 13.88 13.60 -23.12
C GLU A 31 12.55 13.02 -22.69
N GLU A 32 11.91 12.29 -23.60
CA GLU A 32 11.11 11.17 -23.21
C GLU A 32 12.09 10.40 -22.33
N HIS A 33 12.08 10.75 -21.05
CA HIS A 33 12.11 9.78 -19.98
C HIS A 33 11.00 8.85 -20.39
N THR A 34 11.33 7.94 -21.30
CA THR A 34 10.61 6.72 -21.47
C THR A 34 10.95 6.07 -20.15
N PRO A 35 10.04 6.08 -19.15
CA PRO A 35 10.26 5.18 -18.04
C PRO A 35 10.54 3.81 -18.68
N PRO A 36 11.47 3.00 -18.16
CA PRO A 36 11.71 1.69 -18.73
C PRO A 36 10.34 1.02 -18.85
N SER A 37 9.87 0.87 -20.09
CA SER A 37 8.59 0.24 -20.37
C SER A 37 8.84 -1.25 -20.28
N THR A 38 9.04 -1.72 -19.06
CA THR A 38 8.58 -3.05 -18.69
C THR A 38 7.07 -2.91 -18.62
N ALA A 39 6.41 -3.13 -19.76
CA ALA A 39 4.98 -3.33 -19.79
C ALA A 39 4.66 -4.46 -18.82
N VAL A 40 4.25 -4.11 -17.60
CA VAL A 40 3.93 -5.08 -16.56
C VAL A 40 2.66 -5.77 -17.01
N THR A 41 2.75 -7.07 -17.26
CA THR A 41 1.59 -7.91 -17.52
C THR A 41 1.24 -8.64 -16.23
N LEU A 42 -0.04 -8.57 -15.86
CA LEU A 42 -0.56 -9.29 -14.70
C LEU A 42 -1.12 -10.63 -15.16
N ASP A 43 -0.73 -11.70 -14.47
CA ASP A 43 -1.29 -13.02 -14.69
C ASP A 43 -2.64 -13.12 -13.99
N GLU A 44 -3.70 -13.11 -14.78
CA GLU A 44 -5.09 -13.11 -14.30
C GLU A 44 -5.41 -14.34 -13.43
N ALA A 45 -4.79 -15.50 -13.72
CA ALA A 45 -4.98 -16.70 -12.91
C ALA A 45 -4.36 -16.53 -11.51
N VAL A 46 -3.23 -15.84 -11.41
CA VAL A 46 -2.60 -15.50 -10.13
C VAL A 46 -3.49 -14.53 -9.34
N LEU A 47 -4.08 -13.53 -10.00
CA LEU A 47 -4.99 -12.58 -9.35
C LEU A 47 -6.24 -13.27 -8.79
N VAL A 48 -6.81 -14.20 -9.56
CA VAL A 48 -7.97 -15.00 -9.11
C VAL A 48 -7.59 -15.86 -7.91
N ALA A 49 -6.44 -16.54 -7.95
CA ALA A 49 -5.98 -17.34 -6.82
C ALA A 49 -5.78 -16.50 -5.55
N MET A 50 -5.19 -15.30 -5.67
CA MET A 50 -5.05 -14.37 -4.55
C MET A 50 -6.41 -13.93 -3.98
N LEU A 51 -7.41 -13.71 -4.85
CA LEU A 51 -8.76 -13.36 -4.44
C LEU A 51 -9.45 -14.51 -3.71
N ASP A 52 -9.28 -15.75 -4.20
CA ASP A 52 -9.81 -16.96 -3.55
C ASP A 52 -9.20 -17.16 -2.16
N ASP A 53 -7.88 -16.97 -2.01
CA ASP A 53 -7.20 -17.03 -0.71
C ASP A 53 -7.72 -15.97 0.28
N LEU A 54 -7.99 -14.75 -0.21
CA LEU A 54 -8.59 -13.68 0.58
C LEU A 54 -10.01 -14.04 1.03
N ILE A 55 -10.85 -14.52 0.11
CA ILE A 55 -12.23 -14.94 0.41
C ILE A 55 -12.22 -16.05 1.47
N LYS A 56 -11.38 -17.08 1.29
CA LYS A 56 -11.23 -18.16 2.26
C LYS A 56 -10.81 -17.63 3.63
N TYR A 57 -9.83 -16.72 3.67
CA TYR A 57 -9.44 -16.08 4.93
C TYR A 57 -10.62 -15.38 5.61
N TYR A 58 -11.46 -14.65 4.87
CA TYR A 58 -12.63 -13.99 5.43
C TYR A 58 -13.64 -14.99 6.00
N GLU A 59 -13.92 -16.08 5.30
CA GLU A 59 -14.82 -17.13 5.79
C GLU A 59 -14.32 -17.71 7.12
N ASP A 60 -13.03 -18.01 7.20
CA ASP A 60 -12.42 -18.58 8.39
C ASP A 60 -12.32 -17.55 9.54
N ALA A 61 -11.95 -16.31 9.23
CA ALA A 61 -11.63 -15.26 10.21
C ALA A 61 -12.84 -14.45 10.70
N ARG A 62 -13.99 -14.51 10.01
CA ARG A 62 -15.21 -13.76 10.37
C ARG A 62 -15.65 -13.92 11.84
N PRO A 63 -15.56 -15.10 12.49
CA PRO A 63 -15.94 -15.23 13.89
C PRO A 63 -15.04 -14.45 14.86
N ALA A 64 -13.80 -14.10 14.47
CA ALA A 64 -12.83 -13.48 15.37
C ALA A 64 -13.30 -12.10 15.85
N GLU A 65 -13.85 -11.26 14.97
CA GLU A 65 -14.34 -9.93 15.36
C GLU A 65 -15.42 -10.01 16.44
N SER A 66 -16.40 -10.90 16.22
CA SER A 66 -17.50 -11.11 17.18
C SER A 66 -16.98 -11.60 18.53
N GLN A 67 -15.99 -12.49 18.53
CA GLN A 67 -15.36 -12.98 19.77
C GLN A 67 -14.57 -11.87 20.48
N ILE A 68 -13.82 -11.05 19.74
CA ILE A 68 -13.08 -9.92 20.31
C ILE A 68 -14.05 -8.93 20.96
N ILE A 69 -15.13 -8.56 20.26
CA ILE A 69 -16.17 -7.64 20.76
C ILE A 69 -16.87 -8.21 21.99
N ALA A 70 -17.11 -9.53 22.03
CA ALA A 70 -17.73 -10.17 23.18
C ALA A 70 -16.81 -10.22 24.41
N LEU A 71 -15.51 -10.44 24.23
CA LEU A 71 -14.54 -10.55 25.33
C LEU A 71 -14.07 -9.19 25.87
N LEU A 72 -14.05 -8.14 25.05
CA LEU A 72 -13.58 -6.81 25.48
C LEU A 72 -14.30 -6.29 26.74
N PRO A 73 -15.65 -6.28 26.83
CA PRO A 73 -16.36 -5.84 28.04
C PRO A 73 -16.11 -6.70 29.27
N VAL A 74 -15.83 -8.00 29.09
CA VAL A 74 -15.55 -8.93 30.20
C VAL A 74 -14.29 -8.51 30.96
N HIS A 75 -13.28 -8.04 30.22
CA HIS A 75 -12.00 -7.62 30.78
C HIS A 75 -11.89 -6.09 31.02
N GLU A 76 -12.90 -5.30 30.63
CA GLU A 76 -12.85 -3.83 30.69
C GLU A 76 -12.73 -3.26 32.11
N LYS A 77 -13.23 -3.97 33.12
CA LYS A 77 -13.13 -3.56 34.53
C LYS A 77 -11.67 -3.50 35.02
N SER A 78 -10.76 -4.20 34.36
CA SER A 78 -9.35 -4.28 34.70
C SER A 78 -8.50 -3.89 33.49
N LYS A 79 -8.53 -2.60 33.13
CA LYS A 79 -7.81 -2.07 31.95
C LYS A 79 -6.31 -2.30 31.96
N ASP A 80 -5.74 -2.53 33.15
CA ASP A 80 -4.33 -2.83 33.30
C ASP A 80 -3.98 -4.32 33.19
N SER A 81 -4.98 -5.21 33.11
CA SER A 81 -4.75 -6.65 33.02
C SER A 81 -4.07 -7.01 31.69
N PRO A 82 -3.20 -8.03 31.68
CA PRO A 82 -2.59 -8.54 30.45
C PRO A 82 -3.64 -8.93 29.40
N GLU A 83 -4.76 -9.54 29.81
CA GLU A 83 -5.85 -9.94 28.93
C GLU A 83 -6.51 -8.76 28.24
N TYR A 84 -6.86 -7.71 28.99
CA TYR A 84 -7.47 -6.52 28.39
C TYR A 84 -6.52 -5.83 27.42
N LYS A 85 -5.24 -5.67 27.80
CA LYS A 85 -4.22 -5.06 26.93
C LYS A 85 -4.03 -5.87 25.64
N LYS A 86 -3.98 -7.20 25.75
CA LYS A 86 -3.85 -8.12 24.62
C LYS A 86 -5.09 -8.09 23.70
N LEU A 87 -6.30 -8.10 24.26
CA LEU A 87 -7.55 -7.97 23.50
C LEU A 87 -7.66 -6.60 22.81
N ARG A 88 -7.32 -5.52 23.50
CA ARG A 88 -7.38 -4.17 22.95
C ARG A 88 -6.44 -4.03 21.75
N PHE A 89 -5.21 -4.54 21.89
CA PHE A 89 -4.22 -4.57 20.82
C PHE A 89 -4.68 -5.44 19.64
N LEU A 90 -5.23 -6.63 19.94
CA LEU A 90 -5.78 -7.53 18.92
C LEU A 90 -6.92 -6.85 18.15
N PHE A 91 -7.85 -6.18 18.83
CA PHE A 91 -8.95 -5.45 18.21
C PHE A 91 -8.45 -4.35 17.26
N ASP A 92 -7.53 -3.48 17.73
CA ASP A 92 -6.96 -2.41 16.89
C ASP A 92 -6.26 -2.97 15.65
N THR A 93 -5.53 -4.07 15.83
CA THR A 93 -4.79 -4.71 14.73
C THR A 93 -5.73 -5.41 13.76
N TYR A 94 -6.77 -6.08 14.27
CA TYR A 94 -7.81 -6.72 13.47
C TYR A 94 -8.51 -5.73 12.55
N GLN A 95 -8.91 -4.57 13.07
CA GLN A 95 -9.57 -3.53 12.29
C GLN A 95 -8.68 -3.01 11.15
N LYS A 96 -7.40 -2.75 11.46
CA LYS A 96 -6.43 -2.28 10.47
C LYS A 96 -6.13 -3.32 9.40
N ALA A 97 -5.95 -4.58 9.79
CA ALA A 97 -5.73 -5.67 8.84
C ALA A 97 -6.94 -5.87 7.94
N THR A 98 -8.15 -5.93 8.50
CA THR A 98 -9.41 -6.07 7.77
C THR A 98 -9.61 -4.94 6.76
N THR A 99 -9.33 -3.69 7.15
CA THR A 99 -9.41 -2.54 6.24
C THR A 99 -8.43 -2.68 5.07
N SER A 100 -7.20 -3.08 5.35
CA SER A 100 -6.17 -3.28 4.31
C SER A 100 -6.52 -4.44 3.37
N LEU A 101 -7.09 -5.52 3.91
CA LEU A 101 -7.54 -6.67 3.13
C LEU A 101 -8.75 -6.35 2.26
N ASN A 102 -9.72 -5.57 2.75
CA ASN A 102 -10.86 -5.10 1.95
C ASN A 102 -10.37 -4.27 0.75
N ASN A 103 -9.43 -3.36 0.98
CA ASN A 103 -8.82 -2.57 -0.10
C ASN A 103 -8.12 -3.44 -1.15
N LEU A 104 -7.53 -4.56 -0.73
CA LEU A 104 -6.91 -5.51 -1.65
C LEU A 104 -7.97 -6.26 -2.47
N VAL A 105 -9.02 -6.77 -1.81
CA VAL A 105 -10.16 -7.42 -2.48
C VAL A 105 -10.80 -6.49 -3.51
N ASP A 106 -11.13 -5.26 -3.13
CA ASP A 106 -11.77 -4.28 -4.01
C ASP A 106 -10.90 -4.00 -5.24
N MET A 107 -9.61 -3.77 -5.03
CA MET A 107 -8.68 -3.49 -6.12
C MET A 107 -8.53 -4.69 -7.07
N LEU A 108 -8.37 -5.91 -6.54
CA LEU A 108 -8.27 -7.13 -7.36
C LEU A 108 -9.57 -7.38 -8.13
N TYR A 109 -10.72 -7.25 -7.47
CA TYR A 109 -12.02 -7.44 -8.09
C TYR A 109 -12.27 -6.43 -9.21
N ILE A 110 -12.01 -5.14 -8.97
CA ILE A 110 -12.17 -4.09 -9.98
C ILE A 110 -11.24 -4.37 -11.17
N TYR A 111 -9.97 -4.70 -10.92
CA TYR A 111 -9.03 -4.99 -11.99
C TYR A 111 -9.49 -6.18 -12.85
N LEU A 112 -9.88 -7.30 -12.23
CA LEU A 112 -10.42 -8.48 -12.91
C LEU A 112 -11.70 -8.16 -13.69
N LYS A 113 -12.58 -7.30 -13.16
CA LYS A 113 -13.82 -6.88 -13.84
C LYS A 113 -13.58 -5.97 -15.03
N LEU A 114 -12.51 -5.17 -15.03
CA LEU A 114 -12.13 -4.32 -16.15
C LEU A 114 -11.56 -5.12 -17.34
N GLY A 115 -11.25 -6.42 -17.16
CA GLY A 115 -10.86 -7.34 -18.23
C GLY A 115 -9.46 -7.06 -18.78
N ASN A 116 -8.44 -7.15 -17.91
CA ASN A 116 -7.02 -6.89 -18.20
C ASN A 116 -6.78 -5.59 -18.96
N SER A 117 -6.57 -4.50 -18.19
CA SER A 117 -6.17 -3.24 -18.80
C SER A 117 -4.83 -3.40 -19.53
N LYS A 118 -4.80 -2.97 -20.80
CA LYS A 118 -3.55 -2.82 -21.57
C LYS A 118 -2.75 -1.59 -21.11
N GLU A 119 -3.29 -0.80 -20.18
CA GLU A 119 -2.66 0.39 -19.64
C GLU A 119 -1.61 -0.01 -18.59
N SER A 120 -0.34 0.21 -18.93
CA SER A 120 0.81 -0.06 -18.07
C SER A 120 0.70 0.59 -16.70
N ASP A 121 0.08 1.77 -16.63
CA ASP A 121 -0.02 2.57 -15.41
C ASP A 121 -1.00 1.95 -14.41
N ILE A 122 -2.09 1.35 -14.90
CA ILE A 122 -3.03 0.59 -14.08
C ILE A 122 -2.34 -0.67 -13.54
N ASN A 123 -1.61 -1.40 -14.38
CA ASN A 123 -0.91 -2.61 -13.97
C ASN A 123 0.16 -2.28 -12.92
N ALA A 124 0.96 -1.23 -13.13
CA ALA A 124 1.94 -0.76 -12.16
C ALA A 124 1.29 -0.30 -10.84
N TYR A 125 0.14 0.39 -10.92
CA TYR A 125 -0.62 0.80 -9.74
C TYR A 125 -1.05 -0.42 -8.92
N VAL A 126 -1.68 -1.41 -9.57
CA VAL A 126 -2.10 -2.67 -8.94
C VAL A 126 -0.91 -3.35 -8.28
N VAL A 127 0.23 -3.46 -9.00
CA VAL A 127 1.42 -4.09 -8.43
C VAL A 127 1.89 -3.41 -7.15
N ASN A 128 2.08 -2.09 -7.23
CA ASN A 128 2.59 -1.31 -6.12
C ASN A 128 1.61 -1.31 -4.95
N ARG A 129 0.30 -1.25 -5.22
CA ARG A 129 -0.72 -1.26 -4.19
C ARG A 129 -0.77 -2.60 -3.47
N THR A 130 -0.73 -3.72 -4.20
CA THR A 130 -0.65 -5.06 -3.62
C THR A 130 0.61 -5.22 -2.76
N LYS A 131 1.79 -4.85 -3.28
CA LYS A 131 3.06 -4.89 -2.53
C LYS A 131 2.95 -4.15 -1.20
N ASN A 132 2.46 -2.91 -1.24
CA ASN A 132 2.34 -2.06 -0.06
C ASN A 132 1.38 -2.66 0.99
N ILE A 133 0.26 -3.24 0.55
CA ILE A 133 -0.68 -3.90 1.46
C ILE A 133 -0.05 -5.15 2.09
N VAL A 134 0.59 -6.01 1.29
CA VAL A 134 1.25 -7.22 1.80
C VAL A 134 2.38 -6.87 2.77
N THR A 135 3.21 -5.87 2.47
CA THR A 135 4.23 -5.37 3.39
C THR A 135 3.63 -4.86 4.70
N PHE A 136 2.55 -4.07 4.63
CA PHE A 136 1.85 -3.59 5.81
C PHE A 136 1.35 -4.76 6.68
N LEU A 137 0.75 -5.78 6.08
CA LEU A 137 0.22 -6.93 6.80
C LEU A 137 1.34 -7.81 7.39
N ASN A 138 2.46 -7.99 6.69
CA ASN A 138 3.65 -8.66 7.23
C ASN A 138 4.16 -7.95 8.50
N ASN A 139 4.19 -6.61 8.49
CA ASN A 139 4.53 -5.83 9.68
C ASN A 139 3.50 -6.01 10.81
N MET A 140 2.21 -6.16 10.50
CA MET A 140 1.19 -6.47 11.51
C MET A 140 1.41 -7.86 12.13
N VAL A 141 1.74 -8.89 11.33
CA VAL A 141 2.06 -10.23 11.87
C VAL A 141 3.30 -10.20 12.76
N TYR A 142 4.32 -9.43 12.38
CA TYR A 142 5.48 -9.21 13.24
C TYR A 142 5.06 -8.60 14.59
N LEU A 143 4.31 -7.50 14.57
CA LEU A 143 3.83 -6.84 15.80
C LEU A 143 2.93 -7.76 16.64
N LEU A 144 2.05 -8.52 16.01
CA LEU A 144 1.20 -9.50 16.69
C LEU A 144 2.04 -10.57 17.37
N THR A 145 3.09 -11.07 16.71
CA THR A 145 3.99 -12.06 17.27
C THR A 145 4.74 -11.50 18.49
N THR A 146 5.31 -10.31 18.37
CA THR A 146 6.02 -9.65 19.46
C THR A 146 5.10 -9.40 20.66
N ARG A 147 3.91 -8.81 20.44
CA ARG A 147 2.95 -8.56 21.53
C ARG A 147 2.40 -9.85 22.13
N ASN A 148 2.34 -10.95 21.38
CA ASN A 148 1.94 -12.23 21.93
C ASN A 148 2.91 -12.70 23.02
N GLN A 149 4.21 -12.46 22.82
CA GLN A 149 5.29 -12.86 23.73
C GLN A 149 5.41 -11.92 24.94
N GLU A 150 5.06 -10.65 24.79
CA GLU A 150 5.15 -9.65 25.87
C GLU A 150 4.02 -9.77 26.90
N TYR A 151 2.80 -10.09 26.46
CA TYR A 151 1.67 -10.24 27.37
C TYR A 151 1.60 -11.65 27.93
N ASP A 152 1.98 -11.80 29.20
CA ASP A 152 1.89 -13.04 29.96
C ASP A 152 0.41 -13.38 30.25
N VAL A 153 -0.19 -14.14 29.35
CA VAL A 153 -1.56 -14.66 29.45
C VAL A 153 -1.50 -16.18 29.33
N PRO A 154 -2.09 -16.95 30.25
CA PRO A 154 -2.05 -18.41 30.20
C PRO A 154 -2.62 -18.98 28.90
N ALA A 155 -2.01 -20.03 28.36
CA ALA A 155 -2.49 -20.73 27.15
C ALA A 155 -3.92 -21.30 27.28
N SER A 156 -4.38 -21.55 28.52
CA SER A 156 -5.77 -21.96 28.78
C SER A 156 -6.80 -20.84 28.62
N SER A 157 -6.37 -19.57 28.62
CA SER A 157 -7.22 -18.39 28.48
C SER A 157 -7.84 -18.32 27.08
N ASP A 158 -9.12 -17.98 27.02
CA ASP A 158 -9.82 -17.81 25.75
C ASP A 158 -9.28 -16.60 24.97
N VAL A 159 -8.75 -15.58 25.66
CA VAL A 159 -8.04 -14.47 25.03
C VAL A 159 -6.78 -14.94 24.31
N GLN A 160 -6.00 -15.83 24.93
CA GLN A 160 -4.78 -16.36 24.34
C GLN A 160 -5.10 -17.21 23.11
N LYS A 161 -6.07 -18.11 23.22
CA LYS A 161 -6.51 -18.97 22.10
C LYS A 161 -7.02 -18.15 20.92
N LEU A 162 -7.85 -17.13 21.18
CA LEU A 162 -8.37 -16.23 20.16
C LEU A 162 -7.23 -15.49 19.44
N TYR A 163 -6.28 -14.96 20.21
CA TYR A 163 -5.11 -14.26 19.67
C TYR A 163 -4.26 -15.15 18.78
N GLU A 164 -3.91 -16.35 19.24
CA GLU A 164 -3.10 -17.31 18.49
C GLU A 164 -3.81 -17.80 17.24
N THR A 165 -5.11 -18.09 17.35
CA THR A 165 -5.93 -18.49 16.21
C THR A 165 -5.93 -17.41 15.13
N TYR A 166 -6.11 -16.15 15.52
CA TYR A 166 -6.05 -15.03 14.58
C TYR A 166 -4.66 -14.88 13.96
N LEU A 167 -3.60 -14.94 14.77
CA LEU A 167 -2.21 -14.84 14.31
C LEU A 167 -1.88 -15.93 13.28
N VAL A 168 -2.24 -17.19 13.55
CA VAL A 168 -2.02 -18.30 12.63
C VAL A 168 -2.75 -18.05 11.31
N ARG A 169 -4.03 -17.69 11.35
CA ARG A 169 -4.84 -17.44 10.15
C ARG A 169 -4.26 -16.33 9.28
N LEU A 170 -3.90 -15.20 9.89
CA LEU A 170 -3.31 -14.08 9.16
C LEU A 170 -1.93 -14.46 8.58
N THR A 171 -1.14 -15.23 9.33
CA THR A 171 0.16 -15.72 8.86
C THR A 171 0.00 -16.67 7.66
N THR A 172 -0.97 -17.57 7.69
CA THR A 172 -1.27 -18.48 6.58
C THR A 172 -1.70 -17.73 5.33
N LEU A 173 -2.59 -16.73 5.47
CA LEU A 173 -2.95 -15.87 4.33
C LEU A 173 -1.71 -15.19 3.75
N LEU A 174 -0.86 -14.60 4.59
CA LEU A 174 0.33 -13.92 4.11
C LEU A 174 1.35 -14.85 3.48
N TYR A 175 1.45 -16.09 3.93
CA TYR A 175 2.27 -17.09 3.27
C TYR A 175 1.84 -17.29 1.81
N GLU A 176 0.54 -17.50 1.55
CA GLU A 176 0.04 -17.68 0.18
C GLU A 176 0.16 -16.40 -0.66
N LEU A 177 -0.18 -15.23 -0.09
CA LEU A 177 -0.01 -13.95 -0.81
C LEU A 177 1.45 -13.71 -1.18
N ASN A 178 2.40 -13.87 -0.24
CA ASN A 178 3.83 -13.67 -0.53
C ASN A 178 4.36 -14.69 -1.56
N LYS A 179 3.79 -15.89 -1.64
CA LYS A 179 4.12 -16.90 -2.66
C LYS A 179 3.59 -16.54 -4.04
N ALA A 180 2.44 -15.87 -4.13
CA ALA A 180 1.86 -15.36 -5.37
C ALA A 180 2.60 -14.12 -5.91
N MET A 181 3.12 -13.25 -5.03
CA MET A 181 3.75 -11.97 -5.40
C MET A 181 4.84 -12.03 -6.48
N PRO A 182 5.75 -13.02 -6.52
CA PRO A 182 6.78 -13.11 -7.57
C PRO A 182 6.23 -13.49 -8.94
N GLN A 183 5.05 -14.13 -8.99
CA GLN A 183 4.40 -14.59 -10.21
C GLN A 183 3.48 -13.52 -10.81
N PHE A 184 3.15 -12.52 -9.99
CA PHE A 184 2.14 -11.50 -10.22
C PHE A 184 2.59 -10.34 -11.12
N ALA A 185 3.90 -10.08 -11.30
CA ALA A 185 4.40 -9.05 -12.21
C ALA A 185 5.46 -9.65 -13.15
N ARG A 186 5.06 -9.97 -14.38
CA ARG A 186 5.96 -10.42 -15.46
C ARG A 186 6.00 -9.42 -16.60
#